data_AF-A0A366I2W5-F1
#
_entry.id   AF-A0A366I2W5-F1
#
_cell.length_a   1.000
_cell.length_b   1.000
_cell.length_c   1.000
_cell.angle_alpha   90.00
_cell.angle_beta   90.00
_cell.angle_gamma   90.00
#
_symmetry.space_group_name_H-M   'P 1'
#
loop_
_entity.id
_entity.type
_entity.pdbx_description
1 polymer ?
#
loop_
_entity_poly.entity_id
_entity_poly.type
_entity_poly.pdbx_seq_one_letter_code
_entity_poly.pdbx_strand_id
1 'polypeptide(L)'
;MWLLKNLKPDFKTIADFRKDNKQSLTNLFKHFSSICKELGLYGKEMIAVDGSKFRANNSRRKNYTKGKVKKQIAHFEQSANKYMELLAASDDLESDETVKLSKEEILTKIAEAKKKIEELTELGKRIEEEGELSITDPDARHMGTSNNGTDI
;
A
#
# COMPACT_ATOMS: atom_id res chain seq x y z
N MET A 1 9.81 6.74 45.56
CA MET A 1 8.60 5.89 45.54
C MET A 1 8.77 4.83 46.64
N TRP A 2 7.89 4.79 47.64
CA TRP A 2 8.07 3.97 48.86
C TRP A 2 8.19 2.47 48.54
N LEU A 3 7.42 1.98 47.58
CA LEU A 3 7.45 0.60 47.08
C LEU A 3 8.78 0.18 46.46
N LEU A 4 9.60 1.14 46.00
CA LEU A 4 10.92 0.88 45.41
C LEU A 4 12.06 1.13 46.40
N LYS A 5 11.79 1.21 47.72
CA LYS A 5 12.80 1.52 48.75
C LYS A 5 13.62 2.78 48.41
N ASN A 6 12.95 3.84 47.95
CA ASN A 6 13.57 5.11 47.51
C ASN A 6 14.49 5.03 46.27
N LEU A 7 14.51 3.93 45.53
CA LEU A 7 15.14 3.91 44.21
C LEU A 7 14.46 4.90 43.26
N LYS A 8 15.27 5.56 42.43
CA LYS A 8 14.87 6.52 41.39
C LYS A 8 15.42 6.05 40.04
N PRO A 9 14.86 4.97 39.46
CA PRO A 9 15.28 4.52 38.14
C PRO A 9 15.03 5.63 37.11
N ASP A 10 15.96 5.80 36.19
CA ASP A 10 15.81 6.74 35.08
C ASP A 10 14.88 6.18 33.99
N PHE A 11 14.56 7.02 33.01
CA PHE A 11 13.65 6.62 31.91
C PHE A 11 14.19 5.42 31.13
N LYS A 12 15.52 5.31 30.99
CA LYS A 12 16.17 4.24 30.24
C LYS A 12 16.04 2.91 30.96
N THR A 13 16.32 2.88 32.26
CA THR A 13 16.16 1.69 33.12
C THR A 13 14.73 1.16 33.06
N ILE A 14 13.72 2.04 33.09
CA ILE A 14 12.31 1.64 32.97
C ILE A 14 12.00 1.11 31.56
N ALA A 15 12.53 1.75 30.51
CA ALA A 15 12.33 1.33 29.13
C ALA A 15 12.94 -0.06 28.85
N ASP A 16 14.18 -0.28 29.28
CA ASP A 16 14.89 -1.56 29.13
C ASP A 16 14.16 -2.66 29.92
N PHE A 17 13.74 -2.39 31.16
CA PHE A 17 12.92 -3.33 31.93
C PHE A 17 11.63 -3.73 31.20
N ARG A 18 10.92 -2.78 30.59
CA ARG A 18 9.70 -3.06 29.80
C ARG A 18 9.99 -3.87 28.55
N LYS A 19 11.09 -3.57 27.86
CA LYS A 19 11.51 -4.27 26.65
C LYS A 19 11.85 -5.73 26.97
N ASP A 20 12.65 -5.96 28.01
CA ASP A 20 13.18 -7.28 28.35
C ASP A 20 12.12 -8.17 29.02
N ASN A 21 11.11 -7.58 29.69
CA ASN A 21 10.08 -8.32 30.42
C ASN A 21 8.69 -8.23 29.78
N LYS A 22 8.61 -7.98 28.46
CA LYS A 22 7.35 -7.75 27.74
C LYS A 22 6.29 -8.83 27.99
N GLN A 23 6.67 -10.10 27.96
CA GLN A 23 5.74 -11.21 28.15
C GLN A 23 5.17 -11.25 29.58
N SER A 24 6.04 -11.12 30.59
CA SER A 24 5.65 -11.12 32.00
C SER A 24 4.74 -9.95 32.33
N LEU A 25 5.05 -8.74 31.82
CA LEU A 25 4.21 -7.56 31.97
C LEU A 25 2.84 -7.73 31.31
N THR A 26 2.78 -8.34 30.13
CA THR A 26 1.52 -8.64 29.45
C THR A 26 0.65 -9.59 30.28
N ASN A 27 1.24 -10.64 30.85
CA ASN A 27 0.54 -11.58 31.70
C ASN A 27 0.09 -10.96 33.02
N LEU A 28 0.95 -10.14 33.65
CA LEU A 28 0.60 -9.38 34.86
C LEU A 28 -0.57 -8.45 34.60
N PHE A 29 -0.55 -7.73 33.48
CA PHE A 29 -1.63 -6.81 33.11
C PHE A 29 -2.96 -7.55 32.92
N LYS A 30 -2.95 -8.73 32.27
CA LYS A 30 -4.14 -9.58 32.15
C LYS A 30 -4.73 -9.97 33.51
N HIS A 31 -3.88 -10.40 34.45
CA HIS A 31 -4.32 -10.76 35.81
C HIS A 31 -4.85 -9.55 36.56
N PHE A 32 -4.14 -8.42 36.49
CA PHE A 32 -4.57 -7.16 37.08
C PHE A 32 -5.95 -6.74 36.55
N SER A 33 -6.16 -6.77 35.23
CA SER A 33 -7.46 -6.49 34.63
C SER A 33 -8.54 -7.47 35.10
N SER A 34 -8.24 -8.75 35.27
CA SER A 34 -9.20 -9.73 35.83
C SER A 34 -9.58 -9.38 37.27
N ILE A 35 -8.62 -9.01 38.11
CA ILE A 35 -8.87 -8.59 39.49
C ILE A 35 -9.75 -7.32 39.50
N CYS A 36 -9.42 -6.33 38.66
CA CYS A 36 -10.26 -5.14 38.54
C CYS A 36 -11.70 -5.47 38.07
N LYS A 37 -11.86 -6.51 37.25
CA LYS A 37 -13.17 -7.00 36.79
C LYS A 37 -13.98 -7.62 37.94
N GLU A 38 -13.33 -8.46 38.72
CA GLU A 38 -13.92 -9.16 39.87
C GLU A 38 -14.32 -8.16 40.96
N LEU A 39 -13.48 -7.16 41.21
CA LEU A 39 -13.72 -6.09 42.16
C LEU A 39 -14.70 -5.01 41.65
N GLY A 40 -15.17 -5.10 40.40
CA GLY A 40 -16.08 -4.11 39.81
C GLY A 40 -15.48 -2.71 39.64
N LEU A 41 -14.16 -2.59 39.52
CA LEU A 41 -13.44 -1.32 39.49
C LEU A 41 -13.50 -0.57 38.15
N TYR A 42 -14.08 -1.17 37.11
CA TYR A 42 -14.36 -0.48 35.86
C TYR A 42 -15.80 -0.73 35.41
N GLY A 43 -16.50 0.33 35.02
CA GLY A 43 -17.83 0.26 34.42
C GLY A 43 -17.74 -0.56 33.15
N LYS A 44 -18.50 -1.65 33.05
CA LYS A 44 -18.64 -2.48 31.84
C LYS A 44 -19.46 -1.75 30.77
N GLU A 45 -19.19 -0.46 30.59
CA GLU A 45 -19.88 0.39 29.62
C GLU A 45 -19.40 -0.02 28.23
N MET A 46 -20.36 -0.28 27.35
CA MET A 46 -20.08 -0.53 25.95
C MET A 46 -19.54 0.76 25.34
N ILE A 47 -18.24 0.80 25.05
CA ILE A 47 -17.65 1.86 24.25
C ILE A 47 -17.89 1.52 22.79
N ALA A 48 -18.97 2.06 22.23
CA ALA A 48 -19.18 2.04 20.78
C ALA A 48 -18.31 3.14 20.15
N VAL A 49 -17.24 2.73 19.46
CA VAL A 49 -16.45 3.64 18.63
C VAL A 49 -17.05 3.60 17.23
N ASP A 50 -17.88 4.61 16.91
CA ASP A 50 -18.36 4.78 15.54
C ASP A 50 -17.30 5.54 14.73
N GLY A 51 -16.89 4.94 13.61
CA GLY A 51 -15.87 5.50 12.72
C GLY A 51 -16.53 6.12 11.50
N SER A 52 -16.27 7.40 11.24
CA SER A 52 -16.66 8.02 9.97
C SER A 52 -15.61 7.77 8.90
N LYS A 53 -16.04 7.34 7.71
CA LYS A 53 -15.19 7.25 6.50
C LYS A 53 -15.48 8.48 5.64
N PHE A 54 -14.45 9.29 5.39
CA PHE A 54 -14.55 10.44 4.49
C PHE A 54 -13.85 10.12 3.18
N ARG A 55 -14.46 10.54 2.08
CA ARG A 55 -13.85 10.43 0.76
C ARG A 55 -12.68 11.39 0.67
N ALA A 56 -11.50 10.88 0.36
CA ALA A 56 -10.31 11.72 0.17
C ALA A 56 -10.34 12.43 -1.19
N ASN A 57 -9.56 13.50 -1.32
CA ASN A 57 -9.40 14.20 -2.60
C ASN A 57 -8.35 13.51 -3.48
N ASN A 58 -8.55 12.23 -3.75
CA ASN A 58 -7.67 11.48 -4.63
C ASN A 58 -8.47 10.52 -5.50
N SER A 59 -8.19 10.52 -6.81
CA SER A 59 -8.84 9.58 -7.72
C SER A 59 -8.21 8.20 -7.57
N ARG A 60 -9.03 7.15 -7.72
CA ARG A 60 -8.55 5.75 -7.77
C ARG A 60 -7.50 5.52 -8.85
N ARG A 61 -7.53 6.30 -9.94
CA ARG A 61 -6.54 6.22 -11.02
C ARG A 61 -5.18 6.75 -10.58
N LYS A 62 -5.16 7.76 -9.71
CA LYS A 62 -3.97 8.43 -9.17
C LYS A 62 -3.43 7.83 -7.86
N ASN A 63 -4.03 6.76 -7.35
CA ASN A 63 -3.45 5.94 -6.29
C ASN A 63 -2.73 4.73 -6.89
N TYR A 64 -1.53 4.43 -6.42
CA TYR A 64 -0.68 3.35 -6.90
C TYR A 64 -0.30 2.42 -5.77
N THR A 65 -0.70 1.17 -5.94
CA THR A 65 -0.29 0.04 -5.10
C THR A 65 0.65 -0.86 -5.87
N LYS A 66 1.45 -1.67 -5.17
CA LYS A 66 2.38 -2.64 -5.77
C LYS A 66 1.68 -3.55 -6.80
N GLY A 67 0.49 -4.05 -6.45
CA GLY A 67 -0.31 -4.88 -7.36
C GLY A 67 -0.80 -4.13 -8.59
N LYS A 68 -1.20 -2.86 -8.45
CA LYS A 68 -1.67 -2.03 -9.57
C LYS A 68 -0.55 -1.65 -10.53
N VAL A 69 0.64 -1.32 -10.01
CA VAL A 69 1.83 -1.04 -10.83
C VAL A 69 2.25 -2.28 -11.61
N LYS A 70 2.35 -3.44 -10.96
CA LYS A 70 2.70 -4.71 -11.63
C LYS A 70 1.75 -5.04 -12.78
N LYS A 71 0.44 -4.86 -12.59
CA LYS A 71 -0.57 -5.07 -13.64
C LYS A 71 -0.42 -4.09 -14.81
N GLN A 72 -0.12 -2.82 -14.53
CA GLN A 72 0.09 -1.83 -15.59
C GLN A 72 1.35 -2.11 -16.40
N ILE A 73 2.47 -2.48 -15.75
CA ILE A 73 3.70 -2.87 -16.45
C ILE A 73 3.41 -4.04 -17.40
N ALA A 74 2.79 -5.11 -16.91
CA ALA A 74 2.44 -6.27 -17.75
C ALA A 74 1.53 -5.90 -18.94
N HIS A 75 0.59 -4.98 -18.75
CA HIS A 75 -0.27 -4.48 -19.83
C HIS A 75 0.53 -3.72 -20.91
N PHE A 76 1.48 -2.86 -20.52
CA PHE A 76 2.31 -2.13 -21.47
C PHE A 76 3.33 -3.05 -22.16
N GLU A 77 3.89 -4.05 -21.48
CA GLU A 77 4.73 -5.08 -22.08
C GLU A 77 3.96 -5.87 -23.14
N GLN A 78 2.74 -6.32 -22.81
CA GLN A 78 1.88 -7.00 -23.77
C GLN A 78 1.54 -6.12 -24.98
N SER A 79 1.28 -4.83 -24.73
CA SER A 79 1.00 -3.87 -25.81
C SER A 79 2.22 -3.67 -26.71
N ALA A 80 3.42 -3.52 -26.14
CA ALA A 80 4.67 -3.39 -26.89
C ALA A 80 4.96 -4.63 -27.73
N ASN A 81 4.78 -5.84 -27.17
CA ASN A 81 4.96 -7.10 -27.90
C ASN A 81 4.01 -7.19 -29.10
N LYS A 82 2.74 -6.84 -28.91
CA LYS A 82 1.76 -6.80 -30.00
C LYS A 82 2.17 -5.84 -31.12
N TYR A 83 2.73 -4.68 -30.79
CA TYR A 83 3.22 -3.75 -31.80
C TYR A 83 4.48 -4.27 -32.51
N MET A 84 5.38 -4.97 -31.80
CA MET A 84 6.54 -5.61 -32.44
C MET A 84 6.13 -6.72 -33.40
N GLU A 85 5.13 -7.53 -33.04
CA GLU A 85 4.57 -8.55 -33.94
C GLU A 85 3.95 -7.93 -35.20
N LEU A 86 3.23 -6.82 -35.06
CA LEU A 86 2.67 -6.07 -36.19
C LEU A 86 3.78 -5.48 -37.09
N LEU A 87 4.87 -4.99 -36.49
CA LEU A 87 6.02 -4.48 -37.22
C LEU A 87 6.67 -5.60 -38.04
N ALA A 88 6.95 -6.75 -37.43
CA ALA A 88 7.55 -7.91 -38.10
C ALA A 88 6.67 -8.44 -39.24
N ALA A 89 5.35 -8.56 -39.02
CA ALA A 89 4.41 -8.96 -40.06
C ALA A 89 4.36 -7.97 -41.24
N SER A 90 4.64 -6.68 -40.99
CA SER A 90 4.70 -5.63 -42.01
C SER A 90 6.05 -5.58 -42.75
N ASP A 91 7.06 -6.33 -42.28
CA ASP A 91 8.33 -6.52 -42.97
C ASP A 91 8.31 -7.78 -43.85
N ASP A 92 7.55 -8.82 -43.46
CA ASP A 92 7.37 -10.06 -44.26
C ASP A 92 6.38 -9.91 -45.43
N LEU A 93 5.49 -8.91 -45.40
CA LEU A 93 4.53 -8.61 -46.47
C LEU A 93 5.00 -7.40 -47.30
N GLU A 94 5.44 -7.64 -48.54
CA GLU A 94 5.69 -6.58 -49.54
C GLU A 94 4.39 -5.89 -50.06
N SER A 95 3.21 -6.14 -49.47
CA SER A 95 1.93 -5.64 -50.01
C SER A 95 1.24 -4.62 -49.09
N ASP A 96 1.10 -3.42 -49.64
CA ASP A 96 0.60 -2.16 -49.11
C ASP A 96 -0.91 -2.11 -48.74
N GLU A 97 -1.60 -3.25 -48.53
CA GLU A 97 -3.08 -3.27 -48.53
C GLU A 97 -3.77 -3.72 -47.22
N THR A 98 -3.05 -4.17 -46.19
CA THR A 98 -3.70 -4.69 -44.96
C THR A 98 -3.30 -4.04 -43.63
N VAL A 99 -2.33 -3.12 -43.61
CA VAL A 99 -1.80 -2.57 -42.34
C VAL A 99 -2.53 -1.27 -41.96
N LYS A 100 -3.31 -1.31 -40.87
CA LYS A 100 -4.11 -0.16 -40.38
C LYS A 100 -3.30 1.00 -39.75
N LEU A 101 -2.00 0.82 -39.54
CA LEU A 101 -1.10 1.77 -38.86
C LEU A 101 0.20 1.86 -39.64
N SER A 102 0.75 3.07 -39.79
CA SER A 102 2.04 3.23 -40.47
C SER A 102 3.19 2.65 -39.64
N LYS A 103 4.31 2.26 -40.27
CA LYS A 103 5.50 1.77 -39.56
C LYS A 103 6.01 2.81 -38.53
N GLU A 104 5.93 4.09 -38.87
CA GLU A 104 6.29 5.19 -37.98
C GLU A 104 5.37 5.28 -36.75
N GLU A 105 4.06 5.11 -36.93
CA GLU A 105 3.07 5.07 -35.83
C GLU A 105 3.26 3.86 -34.91
N ILE A 106 3.69 2.73 -35.44
CA ILE A 106 3.99 1.53 -34.65
C ILE A 106 5.24 1.78 -33.78
N LEU A 107 6.29 2.36 -34.37
CA LEU A 107 7.53 2.69 -33.64
C LEU A 107 7.30 3.72 -32.53
N THR A 108 6.48 4.75 -32.79
CA THR A 108 6.13 5.75 -31.75
C THR A 108 5.38 5.11 -30.59
N LYS A 109 4.41 4.23 -30.86
CA LYS A 109 3.68 3.51 -29.79
C LYS A 109 4.55 2.56 -28.99
N ILE A 110 5.52 1.89 -29.61
CA ILE A 110 6.51 1.07 -28.90
C ILE A 110 7.36 1.95 -27.97
N ALA A 111 7.81 3.11 -28.46
CA ALA A 111 8.61 4.04 -27.66
C ALA A 111 7.81 4.59 -26.46
N GLU A 112 6.55 4.97 -26.66
CA GLU A 112 5.65 5.41 -25.59
C GLU A 112 5.41 4.32 -24.54
N ALA A 113 5.18 3.07 -24.98
CA ALA A 113 4.99 1.95 -24.07
C ALA A 113 6.25 1.68 -23.24
N LYS A 114 7.44 1.70 -23.84
CA LYS A 114 8.72 1.55 -23.13
C LYS A 114 8.94 2.65 -22.11
N LYS A 115 8.72 3.92 -22.49
CA LYS A 115 8.81 5.05 -21.58
C LYS A 115 7.86 4.89 -20.39
N LYS A 116 6.64 4.43 -20.62
CA LYS A 116 5.66 4.21 -19.55
C LYS A 116 6.06 3.09 -18.61
N ILE A 117 6.67 2.02 -19.14
CA ILE A 117 7.23 0.94 -18.31
C ILE A 117 8.33 1.49 -17.40
N GLU A 118 9.27 2.28 -17.93
CA GLU A 118 10.33 2.91 -17.13
C GLU A 118 9.75 3.76 -15.99
N GLU A 119 8.83 4.69 -16.29
CA GLU A 119 8.16 5.52 -15.28
C GLU A 119 7.47 4.68 -14.19
N LEU A 120 6.79 3.59 -14.58
CA LEU A 120 6.12 2.69 -13.65
C LEU A 120 7.09 1.86 -12.82
N THR A 121 8.24 1.48 -13.38
CA THR A 121 9.27 0.74 -12.63
C THR A 121 9.92 1.61 -11.56
N GLU A 122 10.19 2.89 -11.86
CA GLU A 122 10.68 3.86 -10.87
C GLU A 122 9.65 4.10 -9.76
N LEU A 123 8.38 4.27 -10.15
CA LEU A 123 7.29 4.39 -9.19
C LEU A 123 7.14 3.13 -8.32
N GLY A 124 7.36 1.95 -8.92
CA GLY A 124 7.37 0.67 -8.22
C GLY A 124 8.42 0.61 -7.12
N LYS A 125 9.64 1.13 -7.36
CA LYS A 125 10.70 1.21 -6.35
C LYS A 125 10.30 2.11 -5.18
N ARG A 126 9.72 3.29 -5.46
CA ARG A 126 9.22 4.20 -4.41
C ARG A 126 8.14 3.55 -3.55
N ILE A 127 7.25 2.77 -4.17
CA ILE A 127 6.19 2.04 -3.45
C ILE A 127 6.76 0.95 -2.53
N GLU A 128 7.92 0.37 -2.84
CA GLU A 128 8.55 -0.62 -1.95
C GLU A 128 9.13 0.00 -0.68
N GLU A 129 9.55 1.26 -0.74
CA GLU A 129 10.10 2.01 0.40
C GLU A 129 8.99 2.68 1.24
N GLU A 130 8.04 3.35 0.58
CA GLU A 130 7.06 4.24 1.22
C GLU A 130 5.66 3.60 1.38
N GLY A 131 5.40 2.48 0.71
CA GLY A 131 4.08 1.85 0.66
C GLY A 131 3.19 2.41 -0.45
N GLU A 132 1.88 2.44 -0.23
CA GLU A 132 0.96 2.94 -1.26
C GLU A 132 1.10 4.45 -1.50
N LEU A 133 1.12 4.86 -2.77
CA LEU A 133 1.34 6.24 -3.17
C LEU A 133 0.07 6.87 -3.73
N SER A 134 -0.31 8.01 -3.17
CA SER A 134 -1.41 8.84 -3.65
C SER A 134 -0.85 10.14 -4.23
N ILE A 135 -1.04 10.38 -5.54
CA ILE A 135 -0.42 11.54 -6.22
C ILE A 135 -1.04 12.87 -5.78
N THR A 136 -2.36 12.92 -5.54
CA THR A 136 -3.05 14.20 -5.28
C THR A 136 -3.13 14.53 -3.79
N ASP A 137 -3.36 13.52 -2.95
CA ASP A 137 -3.47 13.68 -1.50
C ASP A 137 -2.60 12.60 -0.83
N PRO A 138 -1.42 12.98 -0.28
CA PRO A 138 -0.49 12.04 0.33
C PRO A 138 -1.06 11.23 1.50
N ASP A 139 -2.10 11.73 2.16
CA ASP A 139 -2.74 11.07 3.31
C ASP A 139 -3.88 10.13 2.89
N ALA A 140 -4.28 10.16 1.61
CA ALA A 140 -5.31 9.28 1.09
C ALA A 140 -4.85 7.82 1.07
N ARG A 141 -5.70 6.93 1.60
CA ARG A 141 -5.43 5.48 1.72
C ARG A 141 -6.56 4.64 1.13
N HIS A 142 -6.23 3.46 0.63
CA HIS A 142 -7.25 2.55 0.12
C HIS A 142 -8.01 1.87 1.28
N MET A 143 -9.31 2.11 1.34
CA MET A 143 -10.19 1.58 2.38
C MET A 143 -11.10 0.48 1.83
N GLY A 144 -11.22 -0.64 2.53
CA GLY A 144 -12.17 -1.69 2.19
C GLY A 144 -13.63 -1.22 2.32
N THR A 145 -14.46 -1.59 1.35
CA THR A 145 -15.93 -1.40 1.37
C THR A 145 -16.63 -2.75 1.56
N SER A 146 -17.89 -2.72 1.99
CA SER A 146 -18.67 -3.93 2.34
C SER A 146 -18.84 -4.93 1.19
N ASN A 147 -18.71 -4.48 -0.07
CA ASN A 147 -18.89 -5.32 -1.25
C ASN A 147 -17.58 -5.92 -1.79
N ASN A 148 -16.61 -6.18 -0.91
CA ASN A 148 -15.26 -6.64 -1.29
C ASN A 148 -14.52 -5.67 -2.25
N GLY A 149 -15.00 -4.43 -2.34
CA GLY A 149 -14.38 -3.36 -3.09
C GLY A 149 -13.40 -2.57 -2.22
N THR A 150 -12.63 -1.72 -2.86
CA THR A 150 -11.89 -0.66 -2.17
C THR A 150 -12.47 0.69 -2.55
N ASP A 151 -12.27 1.73 -1.76
CA ASP A 151 -12.46 3.14 -2.15
C ASP A 151 -11.32 4.01 -1.63
N ILE A 152 -11.29 5.28 -2.04
CA ILE A 152 -10.36 6.32 -1.57
C ILE A 152 -11.17 7.56 -1.22
#